data_AF-A0A5N1K4Q4-F1
#
_entry.id   AF-A0A5N1K4Q4-F1
#
_cell.length_a   1.000
_cell.length_b   1.000
_cell.length_c   1.000
_cell.angle_alpha   90.00
_cell.angle_beta   90.00
_cell.angle_gamma   90.00
#
_symmetry.space_group_name_H-M   'P 1'
#
loop_
_entity.id
_entity.type
_entity.pdbx_description
1 polymer ?
#
loop_
_entity_poly.entity_id
_entity_poly.type
_entity_poly.pdbx_seq_one_letter_code
_entity_poly.pdbx_strand_id
1 'polypeptide(L)'
;MDLPSYQKRVQDWIEACFPADTARNSRERSHRFLEEALELCQSLDVSRNEVYALVDYVYSRPKGDAHLEAGAALLTLAALSNAKGIDLATAGESELARNWDRIDLIRAKFQTKPKGSALPQ
;
A
#
# COMPACT_ATOMS: atom_id res chain seq x y z
N MET A 1 -2.70 23.17 -18.15
CA MET A 1 -3.35 22.58 -16.97
C MET A 1 -2.32 21.69 -16.31
N ASP A 2 -2.04 21.91 -15.03
CA ASP A 2 -1.14 21.04 -14.28
C ASP A 2 -1.74 19.65 -14.12
N LEU A 3 -0.88 18.63 -14.12
CA LEU A 3 -1.32 17.27 -13.84
C LEU A 3 -1.83 17.18 -12.38
N PRO A 4 -2.92 16.42 -12.12
CA PRO A 4 -3.34 16.16 -10.75
C PRO A 4 -2.22 15.49 -9.94
N SER A 5 -2.23 15.69 -8.63
CA SER A 5 -1.26 15.05 -7.72
C SER A 5 -1.27 13.53 -7.89
N TYR A 6 -0.14 12.89 -7.59
CA TYR A 6 -0.04 11.42 -7.61
C TYR A 6 -1.15 10.77 -6.77
N GLN A 7 -1.41 11.28 -5.57
CA GLN A 7 -2.48 10.79 -4.70
C GLN A 7 -3.87 10.86 -5.35
N LYS A 8 -4.18 11.95 -6.07
CA LYS A 8 -5.45 12.08 -6.79
C LYS A 8 -5.55 11.08 -7.93
N ARG A 9 -4.47 10.89 -8.71
CA ARG A 9 -4.44 9.91 -9.81
C ARG A 9 -4.55 8.47 -9.32
N VAL A 10 -3.98 8.15 -8.15
CA VAL A 10 -4.19 6.86 -7.47
C VAL A 10 -5.66 6.69 -7.06
N GLN A 11 -6.29 7.73 -6.52
CA GLN A 11 -7.73 7.67 -6.21
C GLN A 11 -8.57 7.43 -7.45
N ASP A 12 -8.28 8.10 -8.56
CA ASP A 12 -8.99 7.90 -9.83
C ASP A 12 -8.88 6.45 -10.32
N TRP A 13 -7.69 5.86 -10.20
CA TRP A 13 -7.49 4.44 -10.52
C TRP A 13 -8.27 3.51 -9.59
N ILE A 14 -8.26 3.76 -8.29
CA ILE A 14 -9.02 2.97 -7.30
C ILE A 14 -10.52 3.02 -7.59
N GLU A 15 -11.07 4.21 -7.86
CA GLU A 15 -12.50 4.41 -8.17
C GLU A 15 -12.89 3.82 -9.53
N ALA A 16 -11.95 3.78 -10.50
CA ALA A 16 -12.16 3.07 -11.75
C ALA A 16 -12.12 1.54 -11.57
N CYS A 17 -11.29 1.03 -10.65
CA CYS A 17 -11.06 -0.40 -10.50
C CYS A 17 -12.13 -1.09 -9.63
N PHE A 18 -12.60 -0.42 -8.57
CA PHE A 18 -13.43 -1.05 -7.53
C PHE A 18 -14.77 -0.34 -7.31
N PRO A 19 -15.83 -1.06 -6.88
CA PRO A 19 -17.06 -0.44 -6.41
C PRO A 19 -16.81 0.54 -5.26
N ALA A 20 -17.67 1.55 -5.11
CA ALA A 20 -17.50 2.63 -4.14
C ALA A 20 -17.25 2.15 -2.69
N ASP A 21 -17.99 1.12 -2.25
CA ASP A 21 -17.85 0.55 -0.91
C ASP A 21 -16.47 -0.06 -0.70
N THR A 22 -15.90 -0.71 -1.70
CA THR A 22 -14.54 -1.28 -1.65
C THR A 22 -13.49 -0.20 -1.75
N ALA A 23 -13.66 0.76 -2.68
CA ALA A 23 -12.74 1.87 -2.89
C ALA A 23 -12.55 2.72 -1.63
N ARG A 24 -13.61 2.88 -0.83
CA ARG A 24 -13.63 3.68 0.40
C ARG A 24 -13.47 2.86 1.68
N ASN A 25 -13.31 1.54 1.59
CA ASN A 25 -13.14 0.68 2.76
C ASN A 25 -11.75 0.87 3.38
N SER A 26 -11.69 1.61 4.50
CA SER A 26 -10.44 1.90 5.20
C SER A 26 -9.70 0.65 5.65
N ARG A 27 -10.41 -0.39 6.14
CA ARG A 27 -9.79 -1.65 6.58
C ARG A 27 -9.10 -2.37 5.43
N GLU A 28 -9.76 -2.46 4.28
CA GLU A 28 -9.17 -3.06 3.08
C GLU A 28 -7.96 -2.25 2.59
N ARG A 29 -8.03 -0.92 2.59
CA ARG A 29 -6.89 -0.07 2.21
C ARG A 29 -5.72 -0.23 3.18
N SER A 30 -5.98 -0.34 4.48
CA SER A 30 -4.96 -0.63 5.49
C SER A 30 -4.30 -1.99 5.28
N HIS A 31 -5.08 -3.04 5.02
CA HIS A 31 -4.53 -4.37 4.75
C HIS A 31 -3.69 -4.40 3.46
N ARG A 32 -4.15 -3.73 2.39
CA ARG A 32 -3.38 -3.65 1.15
C ARG A 32 -2.07 -2.89 1.32
N PHE A 33 -2.07 -1.78 2.06
CA PHE A 33 -0.83 -1.09 2.40
C PHE A 33 0.13 -1.97 3.20
N LEU A 34 -0.37 -2.68 4.22
CA LEU A 34 0.44 -3.60 5.02
C LEU A 34 1.04 -4.72 4.16
N GLU A 35 0.27 -5.30 3.25
CA GLU A 35 0.74 -6.33 2.32
C GLU A 35 1.90 -5.82 1.44
N GLU A 36 1.77 -4.64 0.81
CA GLU A 36 2.86 -4.07 0.01
C GLU A 36 4.10 -3.72 0.85
N ALA A 37 3.91 -3.22 2.07
CA ALA A 37 5.01 -2.94 2.99
C ALA A 37 5.76 -4.22 3.37
N LEU A 38 5.04 -5.31 3.61
CA LEU A 38 5.62 -6.62 3.90
C LEU A 38 6.32 -7.23 2.69
N GLU A 39 5.75 -7.12 1.48
CA GLU A 39 6.38 -7.57 0.24
C GLU A 39 7.68 -6.78 -0.04
N LEU A 40 7.69 -5.46 0.20
CA LEU A 40 8.90 -4.66 0.11
C LEU A 40 9.94 -5.12 1.14
N CYS A 41 9.58 -5.28 2.41
CA CYS A 41 10.50 -5.79 3.44
C CYS A 41 11.06 -7.17 3.08
N GLN A 42 10.22 -8.08 2.59
CA GLN A 42 10.63 -9.41 2.13
C GLN A 42 11.64 -9.32 0.98
N SER A 43 11.42 -8.41 0.02
CA SER A 43 12.35 -8.20 -1.11
C SER A 43 13.71 -7.63 -0.68
N LEU A 44 13.81 -7.14 0.57
CA LEU A 44 15.01 -6.55 1.16
C LEU A 44 15.63 -7.45 2.25
N ASP A 45 15.30 -8.74 2.22
CA ASP A 45 15.81 -9.78 3.11
C ASP A 45 15.46 -9.58 4.61
N VAL A 46 14.42 -8.80 4.92
CA VAL A 46 13.89 -8.72 6.29
C VAL A 46 13.19 -10.04 6.61
N SER A 47 13.66 -10.73 7.64
CA SER A 47 13.10 -12.03 8.01
C SER A 47 11.72 -11.89 8.63
N ARG A 48 10.91 -12.96 8.53
CA ARG A 48 9.60 -13.04 9.19
C ARG A 48 9.70 -12.83 10.71
N ASN A 49 10.77 -13.30 11.35
CA ASN A 49 10.96 -13.13 12.79
C ASN A 49 11.19 -11.67 13.17
N GLU A 50 11.96 -10.92 12.36
CA GLU A 50 12.16 -9.48 12.56
C GLU A 50 10.84 -8.71 12.37
N VAL A 51 10.04 -9.08 11.37
CA VAL A 51 8.68 -8.52 11.19
C VAL A 51 7.82 -8.74 12.43
N TYR A 52 7.77 -9.96 12.97
CA TYR A 52 6.97 -10.25 14.16
C TYR A 52 7.47 -9.49 15.40
N ALA A 53 8.78 -9.38 15.59
CA ALA A 53 9.33 -8.57 16.67
C ALA A 53 8.94 -7.09 16.55
N LEU A 54 8.89 -6.54 15.33
CA LEU A 54 8.41 -5.18 15.08
C LEU A 54 6.90 -5.03 15.31
N VAL A 55 6.10 -6.05 14.98
CA VAL A 55 4.67 -6.07 15.33
C VAL A 55 4.52 -5.95 16.85
N ASP A 56 5.17 -6.81 17.62
CA ASP A 56 5.08 -6.77 19.09
C ASP A 56 5.53 -5.41 19.64
N TYR A 57 6.62 -4.86 19.11
CA TYR A 57 7.13 -3.56 19.52
C TYR A 57 6.16 -2.42 19.21
N VAL A 58 5.58 -2.35 18.01
CA VAL A 58 4.63 -1.28 17.63
C VAL A 58 3.33 -1.40 18.43
N TYR A 59 2.77 -2.60 18.56
CA TYR A 59 1.51 -2.83 19.27
C TYR A 59 1.64 -2.80 20.80
N SER A 60 2.87 -2.79 21.35
CA SER A 60 3.10 -2.53 22.78
C SER A 60 2.85 -1.07 23.19
N ARG A 61 2.69 -0.16 22.22
CA ARG A 61 2.52 1.28 22.45
C ARG A 61 1.06 1.72 22.32
N PRO A 62 0.69 2.87 22.91
CA PRO A 62 -0.59 3.50 22.61
C PRO A 62 -0.75 3.75 21.11
N LYS A 63 -1.99 3.64 20.62
CA LYS A 63 -2.32 3.93 19.23
C LYS A 63 -1.97 5.39 18.88
N GLY A 64 -1.25 5.57 17.77
CA GLY A 64 -0.90 6.89 17.23
C GLY A 64 -2.03 7.57 16.45
N ASP A 65 -1.82 8.84 16.11
CA ASP A 65 -2.70 9.62 15.24
C ASP A 65 -2.46 9.27 13.75
N ALA A 66 -3.53 9.00 13.01
CA ALA A 66 -3.42 8.50 11.64
C ALA A 66 -2.72 9.47 10.67
N HIS A 67 -2.87 10.79 10.86
CA HIS A 67 -2.17 11.76 10.02
C HIS A 67 -0.66 11.72 10.29
N LEU A 68 -0.27 11.68 11.56
CA LEU A 68 1.15 11.59 11.95
C LEU A 68 1.78 10.30 11.43
N GLU A 69 1.11 9.15 11.61
CA GLU A 69 1.66 7.86 11.17
C GLU A 69 1.74 7.74 9.65
N ALA A 70 0.80 8.33 8.90
CA ALA A 70 0.89 8.39 7.44
C ALA A 70 2.12 9.19 6.98
N GLY A 71 2.41 10.31 7.64
CA GLY A 71 3.61 11.11 7.37
C GLY A 71 4.89 10.38 7.72
N ALA A 72 4.93 9.70 8.87
CA ALA A 72 6.08 8.91 9.29
C ALA A 72 6.35 7.74 8.33
N ALA A 73 5.31 7.03 7.87
CA ALA A 73 5.42 5.96 6.89
C ALA A 73 5.99 6.45 5.54
N LEU A 74 5.52 7.60 5.04
CA LEU A 74 6.06 8.20 3.81
C LEU A 74 7.53 8.58 3.97
N LEU A 75 7.89 9.20 5.11
CA LEU A 75 9.26 9.62 5.40
C LEU A 75 10.22 8.44 5.47
N THR A 76 9.85 7.36 6.16
CA THR A 76 10.71 6.17 6.30
C THR A 76 10.81 5.40 4.99
N LEU A 77 9.74 5.33 4.19
CA LEU A 77 9.80 4.76 2.85
C LEU A 77 10.78 5.54 1.96
N ALA A 78 10.73 6.88 1.97
CA ALA A 78 11.68 7.70 1.22
C ALA A 78 13.14 7.52 1.70
N ALA A 79 13.36 7.43 3.02
CA ALA A 79 14.68 7.17 3.57
C ALA A 79 15.22 5.79 3.15
N LEU A 80 14.37 4.77 3.18
CA LEU A 80 14.70 3.42 2.70
C LEU A 80 15.03 3.42 1.21
N SER A 81 14.22 4.09 0.39
CA SER A 81 14.46 4.23 -1.05
C SER A 81 15.82 4.87 -1.33
N ASN A 82 16.19 5.94 -0.61
CA ASN A 82 17.52 6.54 -0.72
C ASN A 82 18.64 5.55 -0.37
N ALA A 83 18.49 4.78 0.71
CA ALA A 83 19.47 3.78 1.12
C ALA A 83 19.62 2.62 0.12
N LYS A 84 18.59 2.33 -0.67
CA LYS A 84 18.57 1.26 -1.68
C LYS A 84 18.77 1.77 -3.11
N GLY A 85 18.94 3.07 -3.31
CA GLY A 85 19.10 3.68 -4.65
C GLY A 85 17.83 3.59 -5.51
N ILE A 86 16.65 3.56 -4.88
CA ILE A 86 15.36 3.52 -5.57
C ILE A 86 14.85 4.94 -5.75
N ASP A 87 14.55 5.34 -6.99
CA ASP A 87 13.77 6.54 -7.24
C ASP A 87 12.29 6.25 -6.95
N LEU A 88 11.84 6.68 -5.77
CA LEU A 88 10.49 6.43 -5.28
C LEU A 88 9.41 7.07 -6.17
N ALA A 89 9.67 8.24 -6.75
CA ALA A 89 8.71 8.91 -7.62
C ALA A 89 8.54 8.13 -8.93
N THR A 90 9.64 7.78 -9.58
CA THR A 90 9.62 6.98 -10.82
C THR A 90 9.01 5.59 -10.60
N ALA A 91 9.31 4.94 -9.47
CA ALA A 91 8.73 3.66 -9.11
C ALA A 91 7.20 3.74 -8.96
N GLY A 92 6.70 4.78 -8.25
CA GLY A 92 5.27 5.02 -8.09
C GLY A 92 4.55 5.27 -9.42
N GLU A 93 5.10 6.13 -10.28
CA GLU A 93 4.53 6.40 -11.60
C GLU A 93 4.47 5.14 -12.48
N SER A 94 5.54 4.35 -12.48
CA SER A 94 5.63 3.11 -13.25
C SER A 94 4.58 2.09 -12.80
N GLU A 95 4.40 1.93 -11.49
CA GLU A 95 3.42 0.99 -10.94
C GLU A 95 1.97 1.46 -11.16
N LEU A 96 1.71 2.77 -11.06
CA LEU A 96 0.39 3.31 -11.38
C LEU A 96 0.03 3.09 -12.86
N ALA A 97 0.96 3.38 -13.78
CA ALA A 97 0.77 3.13 -15.21
C ALA A 97 0.51 1.64 -15.49
N ARG A 98 1.33 0.76 -14.92
CA ARG A 98 1.17 -0.70 -15.04
C ARG A 98 -0.17 -1.20 -14.49
N ASN A 99 -0.69 -0.58 -13.43
CA ASN A 99 -1.99 -0.95 -12.85
C ASN A 99 -3.18 -0.46 -13.69
N TRP A 100 -3.03 0.65 -14.42
CA TRP A 100 -3.99 1.05 -15.45
C TRP A 100 -4.00 0.04 -16.60
N ASP A 101 -2.84 -0.36 -17.12
CA ASP A 101 -2.73 -1.34 -18.22
C ASP A 101 -3.34 -2.70 -17.85
N ARG A 102 -3.39 -3.02 -16.54
CA ARG A 102 -3.88 -4.30 -16.02
C ARG A 102 -5.25 -4.21 -15.38
N ILE A 103 -5.98 -3.11 -15.57
CA ILE A 103 -7.23 -2.84 -14.83
C ILE A 103 -8.26 -3.98 -14.93
N ASP A 104 -8.42 -4.59 -16.11
CA ASP A 104 -9.38 -5.67 -16.30
C ASP A 104 -8.96 -6.96 -15.61
N LEU A 105 -7.65 -7.26 -15.58
CA LEU A 105 -7.11 -8.38 -14.82
C LEU A 105 -7.33 -8.18 -13.31
N ILE A 106 -7.17 -6.95 -12.82
CA ILE A 106 -7.37 -6.62 -11.41
C ILE A 106 -8.85 -6.75 -11.04
N ARG A 107 -9.76 -6.25 -11.89
CA ARG A 107 -11.21 -6.42 -11.72
C ARG A 107 -11.63 -7.89 -11.72
N ALA A 108 -11.12 -8.69 -12.65
CA ALA A 108 -11.40 -10.13 -12.70
C ALA A 108 -10.91 -10.85 -11.43
N LYS A 109 -9.70 -10.54 -10.95
CA LYS A 109 -9.19 -11.07 -9.67
C LYS A 109 -10.04 -10.65 -8.48
N PHE A 110 -10.56 -9.42 -8.48
CA PHE A 110 -11.43 -8.94 -7.40
C PHE A 110 -12.75 -9.72 -7.35
N GLN A 111 -13.34 -10.04 -8.51
CA GLN A 111 -14.60 -10.81 -8.58
C GLN A 111 -14.49 -12.24 -8.05
N THR A 112 -13.29 -12.84 -8.11
CA THR A 112 -13.05 -14.21 -7.67
C THR A 112 -12.55 -14.32 -6.23
N LYS A 113 -12.23 -13.20 -5.57
CA LYS A 113 -11.83 -13.21 -4.16
C LYS A 113 -13.02 -13.59 -3.27
N PRO A 114 -12.84 -14.51 -2.30
CA PRO A 114 -13.79 -14.66 -1.20
C PRO A 114 -14.01 -13.28 -0.55
N LYS A 115 -15.23 -12.97 -0.10
CA LYS A 115 -15.51 -11.69 0.58
C LYS A 115 -14.55 -11.54 1.78
N GLY A 116 -13.55 -10.65 1.69
CA GLY A 116 -12.56 -10.42 2.75
C GLY A 116 -11.15 -10.15 2.22
N SER A 117 -10.21 -9.82 3.11
CA SER A 117 -8.78 -9.80 2.77
C SER A 117 -8.19 -11.23 2.84
N ALA A 118 -6.90 -11.38 2.52
CA ALA A 118 -6.18 -12.65 2.69
C ALA A 118 -6.03 -13.09 4.17
N LEU A 119 -6.50 -12.27 5.12
CA LEU A 119 -6.45 -12.54 6.55
C LEU A 119 -7.77 -13.19 7.03
N PRO A 120 -7.73 -14.08 8.03
CA PRO A 120 -8.93 -14.61 8.67
C PRO A 120 -9.82 -13.47 9.19
N GLN A 121 -11.14 -13.62 9.08
CA GLN A 121 -12.12 -12.68 9.63
C GLN A 121 -12.33 -12.86 11.13
#